data_AF-A0A7J7DV48-F1
#
_entry.id   AF-A0A7J7DV48-F1
#
_cell.length_a   1.000
_cell.length_b   1.000
_cell.length_c   1.000
_cell.angle_alpha   90.00
_cell.angle_beta   90.00
_cell.angle_gamma   90.00
#
_symmetry.space_group_name_H-M   'P 1'
#
loop_
_entity.id
_entity.type
_entity.pdbx_description
1 polymer ?
#
loop_
_entity_poly.entity_id
_entity_poly.type
_entity_poly.pdbx_seq_one_letter_code
_entity_poly.pdbx_strand_id
1 'polypeptide(L)'
;MNVERSSLCNWAVNFLLEENYLLTAFELLHELLDDGRDDQAIRLKEFFFDPSQFPPDQILLFNSLREKDALGDKLALTEYDLRLAREDIERLKDELQKRVDFPPDILKESNENEPLNHGPDVLLKKRDMSFSDLDPLKDTERRNLNCAVKEYLLIAGYRLTAMTFYEEVTDQNLDVWLNTPACFPDALRHYYYQYLSSTSEAAEEKIAMLRENESLLKANERLSHEKMSLRKSKDLVDNQVLLLTKSLEGLQRDLKDRENLIQELKQSLEHWRKELNDCRAEITSLKMHIEG
;
A
#
# COMPACT_ATOMS: atom_id res chain seq x y z
N MET A 1 -9.26 20.53 10.70
CA MET A 1 -8.29 20.31 9.61
C MET A 1 -6.92 20.94 9.86
N ASN A 2 -6.73 22.28 9.91
CA ASN A 2 -5.37 22.80 10.20
C ASN A 2 -4.92 22.61 11.65
N VAL A 3 -5.83 22.70 12.63
CA VAL A 3 -5.48 22.60 14.06
C VAL A 3 -4.88 21.23 14.40
N GLU A 4 -5.51 20.11 13.96
CA GLU A 4 -4.95 18.76 14.16
C GLU A 4 -3.56 18.58 13.53
N ARG A 5 -3.29 19.23 12.39
CA ARG A 5 -1.98 19.13 11.71
C ARG A 5 -0.89 19.91 12.44
N SER A 6 -1.22 21.09 12.95
CA SER A 6 -0.29 21.88 13.78
C SER A 6 0.00 21.19 15.11
N SER A 7 -1.00 20.57 15.76
CA SER A 7 -0.77 19.84 17.01
C SER A 7 0.09 18.59 16.80
N LEU A 8 -0.12 17.82 15.73
CA LEU A 8 0.73 16.67 15.41
C LEU A 8 2.18 17.06 15.07
N CYS A 9 2.38 18.19 14.36
CA CYS A 9 3.72 18.72 14.09
C CYS A 9 4.44 19.08 15.39
N ASN A 10 3.75 19.74 16.34
CA ASN A 10 4.33 20.08 17.63
C ASN A 10 4.70 18.84 18.47
N TRP A 11 3.95 17.73 18.36
CA TRP A 11 4.34 16.45 18.97
C TRP A 11 5.60 15.86 18.36
N ALA A 12 5.73 15.88 17.02
CA ALA A 12 6.95 15.43 16.34
C ALA A 12 8.17 16.29 16.72
N VAL A 13 8.01 17.62 16.77
CA VAL A 13 9.04 18.57 17.24
C VAL A 13 9.49 18.25 18.66
N ASN A 14 8.57 18.03 19.60
CA ASN A 14 8.93 17.68 20.98
C ASN A 14 9.70 16.36 21.02
N PHE A 15 9.21 15.32 20.34
CA PHE A 15 9.84 14.00 20.32
C PHE A 15 11.27 14.02 19.77
N LEU A 16 11.51 14.73 18.67
CA LEU A 16 12.85 14.85 18.09
C LEU A 16 13.85 15.57 19.02
N LEU A 17 13.38 16.56 19.79
CA LEU A 17 14.22 17.24 20.79
C LEU A 17 14.42 16.40 22.07
N GLU A 18 13.41 15.66 22.51
CA GLU A 18 13.44 14.83 23.72
C GLU A 18 14.33 13.58 23.56
N GLU A 19 14.29 12.91 22.40
CA GLU A 19 15.16 11.76 22.08
C GLU A 19 16.48 12.17 21.37
N ASN A 20 16.81 13.47 21.31
CA ASN A 20 18.06 14.03 20.78
C ASN A 20 18.34 13.69 19.29
N TYR A 21 17.30 13.65 18.46
CA TYR A 21 17.38 13.58 17.00
C TYR A 21 17.62 14.97 16.40
N LEU A 22 18.78 15.55 16.72
CA LEU A 22 19.09 16.97 16.47
C LEU A 22 19.29 17.28 14.98
N LEU A 23 19.85 16.37 14.19
CA LEU A 23 20.02 16.60 12.75
C LEU A 23 18.66 16.59 12.05
N THR A 24 17.77 15.66 12.42
CA THR A 24 16.38 15.64 11.96
C THR A 24 15.60 16.87 12.41
N ALA A 25 15.74 17.30 13.66
CA ALA A 25 15.10 18.51 14.17
C ALA A 25 15.56 19.78 13.43
N PHE A 26 16.84 19.82 13.01
CA PHE A 26 17.40 20.91 12.22
C PHE A 26 16.90 20.89 10.76
N GLU A 27 16.84 19.71 10.13
CA GLU A 27 16.28 19.57 8.79
C GLU A 27 14.79 19.95 8.77
N LEU A 28 14.02 19.50 9.77
CA LEU A 28 12.61 19.86 9.93
C LEU A 28 12.40 21.36 10.13
N LEU A 29 13.32 22.06 10.80
CA LEU A 29 13.28 23.53 10.91
C LEU A 29 13.40 24.19 9.52
N HIS A 30 14.30 23.70 8.68
CA HIS A 30 14.48 24.22 7.32
C HIS A 30 13.31 23.85 6.39
N GLU A 31 12.86 22.59 6.38
CA GLU A 31 11.72 22.15 5.58
C GLU A 31 10.42 22.86 6.01
N LEU A 32 10.24 23.21 7.31
CA LEU A 32 9.16 24.08 7.81
C LEU A 32 9.27 25.55 7.36
N LEU A 33 10.50 26.09 7.30
CA LEU A 33 10.76 27.48 6.90
C LEU A 33 10.49 27.69 5.40
N ASP A 34 10.96 26.76 4.57
CA ASP A 34 10.75 26.80 3.12
C ASP A 34 9.27 26.56 2.74
N ASP A 35 8.54 25.75 3.52
CA ASP A 35 7.07 25.62 3.47
C ASP A 35 6.30 26.91 3.90
N GLY A 36 6.98 27.89 4.50
CA GLY A 36 6.37 29.09 5.08
C GLY A 36 5.55 28.83 6.36
N ARG A 37 5.82 27.75 7.10
CA ARG A 37 5.09 27.31 8.30
C ARG A 37 5.74 27.80 9.59
N ASP A 38 6.07 29.09 9.61
CA ASP A 38 6.78 29.77 10.71
C ASP A 38 6.21 29.46 12.11
N ASP A 39 4.88 29.42 12.26
CA ASP A 39 4.18 29.15 13.52
C ASP A 39 4.56 27.82 14.19
N GLN A 40 4.90 26.81 13.38
CA GLN A 40 5.26 25.46 13.85
C GLN A 40 6.78 25.33 14.04
N ALA A 41 7.56 26.20 13.41
CA ALA A 41 9.01 26.28 13.56
C ALA A 41 9.46 27.01 14.83
N ILE A 42 8.59 27.75 15.53
CA ILE A 42 8.95 28.61 16.67
C ILE A 42 9.80 27.87 17.71
N ARG A 43 9.37 26.69 18.16
CA ARG A 43 10.08 25.92 19.20
C ARG A 43 11.44 25.38 18.74
N LEU A 44 11.57 25.02 17.45
CA LEU A 44 12.85 24.63 16.86
C LEU A 44 13.79 25.85 16.75
N LYS A 45 13.27 27.03 16.37
CA LYS A 45 14.04 28.28 16.37
C LYS A 45 14.53 28.61 17.77
N GLU A 46 13.65 28.64 18.77
CA GLU A 46 14.02 28.91 20.16
C GLU A 46 15.12 27.97 20.68
N PHE A 47 15.10 26.70 20.28
CA PHE A 47 16.13 25.71 20.60
C PHE A 47 17.47 25.98 19.87
N PHE A 48 17.47 26.10 18.55
CA PHE A 48 18.71 26.25 17.76
C PHE A 48 19.33 27.65 17.82
N PHE A 49 18.57 28.68 18.22
CA PHE A 49 19.10 30.03 18.45
C PHE A 49 19.57 30.27 19.90
N ASP A 50 19.49 29.29 20.81
CA ASP A 50 19.98 29.41 22.19
C ASP A 50 21.52 29.46 22.25
N PRO A 51 22.14 30.60 22.60
CA PRO A 51 23.60 30.75 22.60
C PRO A 51 24.30 29.95 23.73
N SER A 52 23.54 29.42 24.69
CA SER A 52 24.06 28.56 25.76
C SER A 52 24.20 27.10 25.33
N GLN A 53 23.37 26.66 24.38
CA GLN A 53 23.44 25.33 23.77
C GLN A 53 24.31 25.32 22.50
N PHE A 54 24.28 26.41 21.73
CA PHE A 54 25.01 26.55 20.47
C PHE A 54 25.90 27.81 20.46
N PRO A 55 27.10 27.78 21.09
CA PRO A 55 27.97 28.96 21.17
C PRO A 55 28.46 29.42 19.79
N PRO A 56 28.30 30.71 19.43
CA PRO A 56 28.59 31.20 18.08
C PRO A 56 30.08 31.05 17.69
N ASP A 57 31.00 31.14 18.64
CA ASP A 57 32.43 30.92 18.40
C ASP A 57 32.76 29.49 17.92
N GLN A 58 31.99 28.50 18.39
CA GLN A 58 32.16 27.10 17.99
C GLN A 58 31.56 26.87 16.58
N ILE A 59 30.41 27.48 16.28
CA ILE A 59 29.80 27.47 14.95
C ILE A 59 30.74 28.11 13.92
N LEU A 60 31.33 29.26 14.24
CA LEU A 60 32.30 29.94 13.37
C LEU A 60 33.56 29.09 13.13
N LEU A 61 34.06 28.38 14.15
CA LEU A 61 35.17 27.45 13.99
C LEU A 61 34.80 26.26 13.08
N PHE A 62 33.63 25.64 13.27
CA PHE A 62 33.15 24.54 12.43
C PHE A 62 32.93 24.97 10.98
N ASN A 63 32.33 26.14 10.76
CA ASN A 63 32.17 26.71 9.42
C ASN A 63 33.53 26.96 8.75
N SER A 64 34.50 27.52 9.49
CA SER A 64 35.87 27.71 8.97
C SER A 64 36.60 26.40 8.69
N LEU A 65 36.25 25.28 9.33
CA LEU A 65 36.77 23.95 8.99
C LEU A 65 36.10 23.43 7.71
N ARG A 66 34.77 23.41 7.67
CA ARG A 66 33.98 22.98 6.50
C ARG A 66 34.29 23.77 5.23
N GLU A 67 34.61 25.06 5.35
CA GLU A 67 35.09 25.88 4.24
C GLU A 67 36.46 25.43 3.71
N LYS A 68 37.39 24.98 4.58
CA LYS A 68 38.69 24.44 4.17
C LYS A 68 38.52 23.09 3.47
N ASP A 69 37.66 22.22 3.99
CA ASP A 69 37.37 20.91 3.41
C ASP A 69 36.73 21.08 2.01
N ALA A 70 35.71 21.93 1.90
CA ALA A 70 35.06 22.25 0.62
C ALA A 70 35.95 23.05 -0.35
N LEU A 71 37.02 23.69 0.12
CA LEU A 71 38.08 24.25 -0.73
C LEU A 71 39.07 23.15 -1.18
N GLY A 72 39.33 22.14 -0.34
CA GLY A 72 40.09 20.94 -0.66
C GLY A 72 39.44 20.11 -1.77
N ASP A 73 38.13 19.84 -1.67
CA ASP A 73 37.38 19.13 -2.70
C ASP A 73 37.42 19.88 -4.05
N LYS A 74 37.21 21.20 -4.02
CA LYS A 74 37.30 22.06 -5.22
C LYS A 74 38.72 22.06 -5.80
N LEU A 75 39.75 22.09 -4.95
CA LEU A 75 41.14 22.03 -5.39
C LEU A 75 41.42 20.69 -6.07
N ALA A 76 41.01 19.57 -5.48
CA ALA A 76 41.16 18.22 -6.05
C ALA A 76 40.41 18.08 -7.39
N LEU A 77 39.21 18.63 -7.52
CA LEU A 77 38.47 18.73 -8.79
C LEU A 77 39.27 19.53 -9.83
N THR A 78 39.75 20.74 -9.48
CA THR A 78 40.54 21.53 -10.43
C THR A 78 41.90 20.91 -10.78
N GLU A 79 42.50 20.13 -9.88
CA GLU A 79 43.75 19.40 -10.15
C GLU A 79 43.49 18.19 -11.06
N TYR A 80 42.36 17.50 -10.91
CA TYR A 80 41.89 16.48 -11.84
C TYR A 80 41.63 17.07 -13.24
N ASP A 81 40.88 18.17 -13.34
CA ASP A 81 40.60 18.85 -14.61
C ASP A 81 41.87 19.36 -15.28
N LEU A 82 42.82 19.89 -14.50
CA LEU A 82 44.11 20.38 -14.98
C LEU A 82 45.02 19.23 -15.42
N ARG A 83 44.94 18.05 -14.76
CA ARG A 83 45.59 16.82 -15.25
C ARG A 83 44.97 16.35 -16.56
N LEU A 84 43.64 16.28 -16.65
CA LEU A 84 42.92 15.88 -17.86
C LEU A 84 43.25 16.82 -19.04
N ALA A 85 43.26 18.13 -18.81
CA ALA A 85 43.68 19.11 -19.81
C ALA A 85 45.16 18.97 -20.23
N ARG A 86 46.06 18.58 -19.32
CA ARG A 86 47.45 18.24 -19.66
C ARG A 86 47.54 16.98 -20.50
N GLU A 87 46.83 15.92 -20.12
CA GLU A 87 46.74 14.66 -20.88
C GLU A 87 46.13 14.88 -22.27
N ASP A 88 45.13 15.76 -22.41
CA ASP A 88 44.55 16.15 -23.69
C ASP A 88 45.54 16.96 -24.55
N ILE A 89 46.26 17.92 -23.96
CA ILE A 89 47.32 18.68 -24.65
C ILE A 89 48.47 17.75 -25.09
N GLU A 90 48.82 16.77 -24.26
CA GLU A 90 49.83 15.75 -24.58
C GLU A 90 49.33 14.83 -25.69
N ARG A 91 48.09 14.32 -25.61
CA ARG A 91 47.43 13.51 -26.65
C ARG A 91 47.31 14.24 -27.98
N LEU A 92 47.03 15.54 -27.98
CA LEU A 92 46.96 16.37 -29.19
C LEU A 92 48.34 16.61 -29.82
N LYS A 93 49.41 16.76 -29.02
CA LYS A 93 50.79 16.77 -29.52
C LYS A 93 51.19 15.41 -30.09
N ASP A 94 50.84 14.34 -29.38
CA ASP A 94 51.05 12.96 -29.79
C ASP A 94 50.31 12.63 -31.10
N GLU A 95 49.08 13.12 -31.29
CA GLU A 95 48.34 12.92 -32.55
C GLU A 95 48.94 13.76 -33.69
N LEU A 96 49.41 14.98 -33.40
CA LEU A 96 50.12 15.79 -34.38
C LEU A 96 51.46 15.15 -34.80
N GLN A 97 52.13 14.44 -33.87
CA GLN A 97 53.33 13.65 -34.14
C GLN A 97 53.00 12.32 -34.87
N LYS A 98 51.93 11.62 -34.48
CA LYS A 98 51.46 10.36 -35.12
C LYS A 98 50.87 10.57 -36.51
N ARG A 99 50.57 11.81 -36.93
CA ARG A 99 50.32 12.14 -38.35
C ARG A 99 51.57 12.04 -39.23
N VAL A 100 52.75 11.78 -38.66
CA VAL A 100 53.98 11.45 -39.41
C VAL A 100 54.15 9.93 -39.61
N ASP A 101 53.78 9.09 -38.61
CA ASP A 101 54.03 7.63 -38.63
C ASP A 101 52.88 6.80 -37.99
N PHE A 102 52.52 5.67 -38.64
CA PHE A 102 51.49 4.69 -38.26
C PHE A 102 51.86 3.29 -38.85
N PRO A 103 51.30 2.14 -38.41
CA PRO A 103 50.62 1.76 -37.13
C PRO A 103 51.27 0.45 -36.54
N PRO A 104 50.64 -0.46 -35.73
CA PRO A 104 49.47 -0.43 -34.82
C PRO A 104 49.94 -0.71 -33.34
N ASP A 105 49.46 -1.60 -32.43
CA ASP A 105 48.36 -2.59 -32.37
C ASP A 105 47.96 -3.09 -30.94
N ILE A 106 46.81 -3.79 -30.85
CA ILE A 106 46.28 -4.78 -29.87
C ILE A 106 46.60 -4.72 -28.34
N LEU A 107 45.56 -4.31 -27.59
CA LEU A 107 44.89 -4.91 -26.39
C LEU A 107 45.56 -5.97 -25.50
N LYS A 108 45.26 -5.90 -24.19
CA LYS A 108 44.97 -7.06 -23.32
C LYS A 108 44.11 -6.70 -22.10
N GLU A 109 43.11 -7.54 -21.79
CA GLU A 109 42.26 -7.47 -20.59
C GLU A 109 42.79 -8.42 -19.48
N SER A 110 42.29 -8.24 -18.25
CA SER A 110 42.36 -9.27 -17.19
C SER A 110 41.26 -9.09 -16.14
N ASN A 111 40.32 -10.04 -16.09
CA ASN A 111 40.02 -10.97 -14.98
C ASN A 111 40.23 -10.49 -13.51
N GLU A 112 39.46 -10.89 -12.50
CA GLU A 112 38.25 -11.75 -12.35
C GLU A 112 37.79 -11.71 -10.85
N ASN A 113 36.70 -12.42 -10.53
CA ASN A 113 36.37 -13.05 -9.21
C ASN A 113 35.38 -12.37 -8.22
N GLU A 114 34.24 -13.05 -8.08
CA GLU A 114 33.30 -13.18 -6.95
C GLU A 114 33.91 -14.11 -5.84
N PRO A 115 33.20 -14.63 -4.80
CA PRO A 115 31.87 -14.31 -4.22
C PRO A 115 31.81 -14.31 -2.65
N LEU A 116 30.58 -14.25 -2.09
CA LEU A 116 30.00 -15.25 -1.13
C LEU A 116 29.54 -14.78 0.29
N ASN A 117 28.25 -15.01 0.60
CA ASN A 117 27.53 -15.26 1.89
C ASN A 117 28.09 -14.73 3.24
N HIS A 118 27.28 -14.28 4.22
CA HIS A 118 26.19 -15.04 4.88
C HIS A 118 25.38 -14.12 5.84
N GLY A 119 24.10 -14.40 6.11
CA GLY A 119 23.32 -13.76 7.20
C GLY A 119 23.03 -14.70 8.39
N PRO A 120 22.51 -14.19 9.52
CA PRO A 120 21.45 -14.96 10.21
C PRO A 120 20.34 -14.11 10.89
N ASP A 121 19.24 -14.81 11.20
CA ASP A 121 18.01 -14.34 11.87
C ASP A 121 18.13 -14.36 13.42
N VAL A 122 17.29 -13.59 14.13
CA VAL A 122 17.29 -13.50 15.61
C VAL A 122 15.87 -13.50 16.20
N LEU A 123 15.65 -14.44 17.14
CA LEU A 123 14.34 -14.81 17.70
C LEU A 123 13.73 -13.80 18.68
N LEU A 124 12.46 -13.47 18.48
CA LEU A 124 11.61 -12.76 19.45
C LEU A 124 11.36 -13.61 20.72
N LYS A 125 11.46 -12.98 21.90
CA LYS A 125 10.97 -13.54 23.18
C LYS A 125 10.01 -12.57 23.86
N LYS A 126 8.79 -13.04 24.11
CA LYS A 126 7.78 -12.37 24.95
C LYS A 126 8.15 -12.51 26.43
N ARG A 127 7.85 -11.48 27.23
CA ARG A 127 7.70 -11.56 28.69
C ARG A 127 6.76 -10.46 29.16
N ASP A 128 5.74 -10.83 29.91
CA ASP A 128 4.74 -9.91 30.46
C ASP A 128 5.27 -9.29 31.77
N MET A 129 5.10 -7.98 31.97
CA MET A 129 5.40 -7.26 33.22
C MET A 129 4.35 -6.17 33.49
N SER A 130 4.22 -5.79 34.76
CA SER A 130 3.05 -5.10 35.32
C SER A 130 3.14 -3.57 35.31
N PHE A 131 1.96 -2.94 35.20
CA PHE A 131 1.72 -1.51 35.39
C PHE A 131 2.26 -0.95 36.73
N SER A 132 3.12 0.06 36.65
CA SER A 132 3.06 1.34 37.38
C SER A 132 4.31 2.17 37.07
N ASP A 133 4.13 3.50 37.01
CA ASP A 133 5.14 4.53 36.68
C ASP A 133 5.78 4.41 35.28
N LEU A 134 6.14 5.55 34.70
CA LEU A 134 6.76 5.62 33.37
C LEU A 134 8.28 5.61 33.50
N ASP A 135 8.87 4.43 33.31
CA ASP A 135 10.29 4.26 33.00
C ASP A 135 10.69 5.07 31.73
N PRO A 136 11.99 5.39 31.55
CA PRO A 136 12.52 5.87 30.28
C PRO A 136 12.11 4.97 29.10
N LEU A 137 11.89 5.58 27.93
CA LEU A 137 11.40 4.89 26.73
C LEU A 137 12.23 3.64 26.41
N LYS A 138 11.59 2.47 26.47
CA LYS A 138 12.25 1.20 26.16
C LYS A 138 12.52 1.14 24.66
N ASP A 139 13.55 0.42 24.24
CA ASP A 139 14.04 0.45 22.86
C ASP A 139 12.99 -0.03 21.83
N THR A 140 12.11 -0.94 22.24
CA THR A 140 10.93 -1.34 21.44
C THR A 140 9.90 -0.24 21.31
N GLU A 141 9.72 0.59 22.34
CA GLU A 141 8.75 1.70 22.41
C GLU A 141 9.26 2.87 21.57
N ARG A 142 10.55 3.23 21.73
CA ARG A 142 11.30 4.14 20.84
C ARG A 142 11.17 3.74 19.38
N ARG A 143 11.43 2.48 19.02
CA ARG A 143 11.31 2.00 17.63
C ARG A 143 9.90 2.16 17.04
N ASN A 144 8.86 1.95 17.84
CA ASN A 144 7.49 2.12 17.39
C ASN A 144 7.14 3.61 17.18
N LEU A 145 7.64 4.51 18.05
CA LEU A 145 7.51 5.95 17.87
C LEU A 145 8.31 6.44 16.65
N ASN A 146 9.55 5.97 16.47
CA ASN A 146 10.38 6.30 15.32
C ASN A 146 9.70 5.93 13.99
N CYS A 147 9.17 4.70 13.86
CA CYS A 147 8.42 4.33 12.67
C CYS A 147 7.17 5.21 12.44
N ALA A 148 6.43 5.57 13.50
CA ALA A 148 5.26 6.44 13.39
C ALA A 148 5.63 7.89 13.00
N VAL A 149 6.76 8.41 13.50
CA VAL A 149 7.32 9.71 13.09
C VAL A 149 7.79 9.67 11.63
N LYS A 150 8.46 8.58 11.20
CA LYS A 150 8.81 8.37 9.78
C LYS A 150 7.57 8.38 8.88
N GLU A 151 6.50 7.67 9.25
CA GLU A 151 5.24 7.69 8.52
C GLU A 151 4.60 9.09 8.50
N TYR A 152 4.59 9.81 9.63
CA TYR A 152 4.10 11.19 9.69
C TYR A 152 4.87 12.12 8.74
N LEU A 153 6.20 12.13 8.80
CA LEU A 153 7.04 12.97 7.95
C LEU A 153 6.78 12.71 6.46
N LEU A 154 6.74 11.43 6.06
CA LEU A 154 6.43 11.03 4.68
C LEU A 154 5.02 11.41 4.23
N ILE A 155 4.00 11.32 5.09
CA ILE A 155 2.61 11.71 4.81
C ILE A 155 2.45 13.24 4.79
N ALA A 156 3.21 13.96 5.60
CA ALA A 156 3.23 15.43 5.64
C ALA A 156 3.93 16.05 4.41
N GLY A 157 4.77 15.27 3.71
CA GLY A 157 5.54 15.71 2.55
C GLY A 157 7.01 16.02 2.84
N TYR A 158 7.45 15.84 4.09
CA TYR A 158 8.80 16.11 4.58
C TYR A 158 9.78 14.99 4.19
N ARG A 159 10.14 14.96 2.91
CA ARG A 159 10.90 13.84 2.34
C ARG A 159 12.38 13.95 2.61
N LEU A 160 12.90 15.17 2.82
CA LEU A 160 14.29 15.38 3.20
C LEU A 160 14.47 15.08 4.69
N THR A 161 13.63 15.65 5.56
CA THR A 161 13.61 15.31 6.99
C THR A 161 13.43 13.81 7.23
N ALA A 162 12.55 13.13 6.49
CA ALA A 162 12.35 11.68 6.62
C ALA A 162 13.58 10.85 6.19
N MET A 163 14.39 11.35 5.25
CA MET A 163 15.66 10.73 4.85
C MET A 163 16.71 10.93 5.95
N THR A 164 16.89 12.17 6.41
CA THR A 164 17.79 12.53 7.52
C THR A 164 17.48 11.72 8.78
N PHE A 165 16.19 11.55 9.12
CA PHE A 165 15.75 10.70 10.22
C PHE A 165 16.10 9.22 10.06
N TYR A 166 16.02 8.70 8.83
CA TYR A 166 16.41 7.33 8.53
C TYR A 166 17.93 7.11 8.65
N GLU A 167 18.73 8.14 8.37
CA GLU A 167 20.19 8.12 8.55
C GLU A 167 20.62 8.37 10.00
N GLU A 168 19.88 9.15 10.78
CA GLU A 168 20.18 9.43 12.20
C GLU A 168 19.82 8.25 13.11
N VAL A 169 18.74 7.51 12.81
CA VAL A 169 18.30 6.31 13.56
C VAL A 169 19.09 5.06 13.11
N THR A 170 20.41 5.08 13.32
CA THR A 170 21.34 4.01 12.90
C THR A 170 21.15 2.66 13.62
N ASP A 171 20.46 2.63 14.76
CA ASP A 171 20.32 1.43 15.61
C ASP A 171 19.13 0.54 15.24
N GLN A 172 18.18 1.03 14.42
CA GLN A 172 16.93 0.35 14.14
C GLN A 172 16.62 0.28 12.64
N ASN A 173 16.30 -0.91 12.13
CA ASN A 173 15.69 -1.01 10.81
C ASN A 173 14.23 -0.48 10.87
N LEU A 174 13.98 0.70 10.31
CA LEU A 174 12.66 1.34 10.27
C LEU A 174 11.79 0.88 9.08
N ASP A 175 12.28 0.02 8.19
CA ASP A 175 11.51 -0.46 7.02
C ASP A 175 10.66 -1.69 7.34
N VAL A 176 11.06 -2.49 8.32
CA VAL A 176 10.24 -3.57 8.88
C VAL A 176 9.18 -2.98 9.83
N TRP A 177 8.22 -2.25 9.27
CA TRP A 177 6.97 -1.97 9.96
C TRP A 177 6.13 -3.24 10.04
N LEU A 178 5.72 -3.61 11.25
CA LEU A 178 4.89 -4.80 11.47
C LEU A 178 3.46 -4.50 11.00
N ASN A 179 3.19 -4.80 9.74
CA ASN A 179 1.87 -4.73 9.07
C ASN A 179 0.84 -5.73 9.65
N THR A 180 0.66 -5.71 10.97
CA THR A 180 -0.30 -6.49 11.74
C THR A 180 -1.40 -5.55 12.23
N PRO A 181 -2.48 -5.33 11.46
CA PRO A 181 -3.47 -4.27 11.72
C PRO A 181 -4.31 -4.43 13.00
N ALA A 182 -4.03 -5.45 13.81
CA ALA A 182 -4.65 -5.68 15.12
C ALA A 182 -3.68 -5.51 16.30
N CYS A 183 -2.38 -5.30 16.06
CA CYS A 183 -1.36 -5.22 17.11
C CYS A 183 -0.69 -3.84 17.14
N PHE A 184 -1.48 -2.80 17.45
CA PHE A 184 -0.90 -1.58 18.02
C PHE A 184 -0.04 -1.98 19.23
N PRO A 185 1.26 -1.63 19.24
CA PRO A 185 2.17 -1.92 20.34
C PRO A 185 1.58 -1.45 21.67
N ASP A 186 1.67 -2.27 22.71
CA ASP A 186 0.89 -2.00 23.92
C ASP A 186 1.29 -0.67 24.58
N ALA A 187 2.57 -0.31 24.52
CA ALA A 187 3.05 1.01 24.94
C ALA A 187 2.37 2.19 24.21
N LEU A 188 2.23 2.14 22.87
CA LEU A 188 1.51 3.18 22.13
C LEU A 188 0.03 3.27 22.55
N ARG A 189 -0.59 2.13 22.88
CA ARG A 189 -1.95 2.09 23.47
C ARG A 189 -1.98 2.71 24.87
N HIS A 190 -0.94 2.54 25.69
CA HIS A 190 -0.81 3.18 27.00
C HIS A 190 -0.65 4.70 26.87
N TYR A 191 0.27 5.19 26.03
CA TYR A 191 0.44 6.63 25.78
C TYR A 191 -0.83 7.28 25.22
N TYR A 192 -1.53 6.61 24.28
CA TYR A 192 -2.82 7.06 23.78
C TYR A 192 -3.88 7.13 24.88
N TYR A 193 -4.03 6.10 25.73
CA TYR A 193 -4.97 6.15 26.85
C TYR A 193 -4.61 7.21 27.90
N GLN A 194 -3.32 7.55 28.08
CA GLN A 194 -2.89 8.63 28.95
C GLN A 194 -3.15 10.02 28.34
N TYR A 195 -3.01 10.19 27.03
CA TYR A 195 -3.45 11.41 26.34
C TYR A 195 -4.97 11.61 26.47
N LEU A 196 -5.76 10.56 26.23
CA LEU A 196 -7.21 10.55 26.40
C LEU A 196 -7.69 10.76 27.86
N SER A 197 -6.82 10.60 28.87
CA SER A 197 -7.14 10.87 30.28
C SER A 197 -6.65 12.23 30.77
N SER A 198 -5.69 12.85 30.06
CA SER A 198 -5.04 14.10 30.47
C SER A 198 -5.71 15.38 29.93
N THR A 199 -6.64 15.27 28.98
CA THR A 199 -7.34 16.43 28.37
C THR A 199 -8.86 16.19 28.21
N SER A 200 -9.68 17.22 28.46
CA SER A 200 -11.15 17.10 28.39
C SER A 200 -11.63 16.83 26.96
N GLU A 201 -11.07 17.56 25.99
CA GLU A 201 -11.42 17.46 24.57
C GLU A 201 -11.26 16.02 24.04
N ALA A 202 -10.14 15.36 24.35
CA ALA A 202 -9.89 13.97 23.97
C ALA A 202 -10.78 12.97 24.73
N ALA A 203 -11.13 13.24 25.99
CA ALA A 203 -12.10 12.44 26.74
C ALA A 203 -13.53 12.57 26.17
N GLU A 204 -13.92 13.76 25.71
CA GLU A 204 -15.20 14.02 25.07
C GLU A 204 -15.29 13.36 23.67
N GLU A 205 -14.23 13.43 22.87
CA GLU A 205 -14.13 12.71 21.59
C GLU A 205 -14.24 11.19 21.77
N LYS A 206 -13.55 10.62 22.78
CA LYS A 206 -13.70 9.22 23.17
C LYS A 206 -15.15 8.84 23.49
N ILE A 207 -15.89 9.71 24.19
CA ILE A 207 -17.30 9.49 24.51
C ILE A 207 -18.17 9.58 23.23
N ALA A 208 -17.85 10.45 22.28
CA ALA A 208 -18.53 10.52 20.98
C ALA A 208 -18.30 9.22 20.17
N MET A 209 -17.04 8.79 20.00
CA MET A 209 -16.70 7.54 19.32
C MET A 209 -17.36 6.30 19.95
N LEU A 210 -17.45 6.24 21.28
CA LEU A 210 -18.12 5.12 21.97
C LEU A 210 -19.64 5.10 21.69
N ARG A 211 -20.30 6.26 21.69
CA ARG A 211 -21.73 6.38 21.33
C ARG A 211 -21.99 6.03 19.86
N GLU A 212 -21.10 6.41 18.95
CA GLU A 212 -21.20 6.02 17.54
C GLU A 212 -21.05 4.51 17.38
N ASN A 213 -20.03 3.89 17.99
CA ASN A 213 -19.86 2.44 17.97
C ASN A 213 -21.07 1.68 18.55
N GLU A 214 -21.67 2.19 19.63
CA GLU A 214 -22.90 1.60 20.20
C GLU A 214 -24.10 1.72 19.23
N SER A 215 -24.21 2.82 18.50
CA SER A 215 -25.22 3.03 17.45
C SER A 215 -25.02 2.10 16.25
N LEU A 216 -23.77 1.97 15.78
CA LEU A 216 -23.39 1.07 14.70
C LEU A 216 -23.62 -0.40 15.06
N LEU A 217 -23.32 -0.80 16.30
CA LEU A 217 -23.58 -2.16 16.79
C LEU A 217 -25.08 -2.48 16.75
N LYS A 218 -25.93 -1.58 17.28
CA LYS A 218 -27.40 -1.71 17.22
C LYS A 218 -27.93 -1.68 15.78
N ALA A 219 -27.29 -0.97 14.85
CA ALA A 219 -27.64 -0.99 13.43
C ALA A 219 -27.31 -2.35 12.79
N ASN A 220 -26.14 -2.92 13.10
CA ASN A 220 -25.68 -4.22 12.61
C ASN A 220 -26.55 -5.38 13.15
N GLU A 221 -26.97 -5.33 14.41
CA GLU A 221 -27.95 -6.29 14.98
C GLU A 221 -29.27 -6.26 14.22
N ARG A 222 -29.85 -5.08 13.98
CA ARG A 222 -31.08 -4.91 13.19
C ARG A 222 -30.94 -5.46 11.76
N LEU A 223 -29.83 -5.13 11.09
CA LEU A 223 -29.52 -5.64 9.75
C LEU A 223 -29.34 -7.17 9.73
N SER A 224 -28.78 -7.75 10.78
CA SER A 224 -28.65 -9.21 10.95
C SER A 224 -30.01 -9.90 11.08
N HIS A 225 -30.93 -9.33 11.88
CA HIS A 225 -32.31 -9.81 11.98
C HIS A 225 -33.08 -9.69 10.67
N GLU A 226 -32.96 -8.56 9.97
CA GLU A 226 -33.58 -8.35 8.64
C GLU A 226 -33.05 -9.36 7.62
N LYS A 227 -31.73 -9.53 7.54
CA LYS A 227 -31.06 -10.52 6.69
C LYS A 227 -31.50 -11.97 7.00
N MET A 228 -31.80 -12.29 8.25
CA MET A 228 -32.38 -13.59 8.63
C MET A 228 -33.83 -13.73 8.17
N SER A 229 -34.63 -12.66 8.25
CA SER A 229 -36.02 -12.64 7.75
C SER A 229 -36.08 -12.79 6.23
N LEU A 230 -35.26 -12.02 5.50
CA LEU A 230 -35.14 -12.09 4.04
C LEU A 230 -34.66 -13.46 3.55
N ARG A 231 -33.75 -14.12 4.28
CA ARG A 231 -33.37 -15.52 3.99
C ARG A 231 -34.56 -16.46 4.07
N LYS A 232 -35.32 -16.46 5.18
CA LYS A 232 -36.53 -17.29 5.32
C LYS A 232 -37.56 -17.01 4.23
N SER A 233 -37.74 -15.74 3.85
CA SER A 233 -38.64 -15.35 2.75
C SER A 233 -38.15 -15.89 1.40
N LYS A 234 -36.84 -15.79 1.12
CA LYS A 234 -36.24 -16.41 -0.06
C LYS A 234 -36.44 -17.93 -0.06
N ASP A 235 -36.15 -18.61 1.04
CA ASP A 235 -36.27 -20.07 1.13
C ASP A 235 -37.70 -20.53 0.81
N LEU A 236 -38.72 -19.76 1.20
CA LEU A 236 -40.12 -20.03 0.84
C LEU A 236 -40.39 -19.83 -0.67
N VAL A 237 -39.83 -18.78 -1.28
CA VAL A 237 -39.96 -18.52 -2.73
C VAL A 237 -39.22 -19.57 -3.56
N ASP A 238 -37.99 -19.94 -3.20
CA ASP A 238 -37.22 -20.98 -3.88
C ASP A 238 -37.96 -22.34 -3.86
N ASN A 239 -38.63 -22.66 -2.74
CA ASN A 239 -39.50 -23.85 -2.65
C ASN A 239 -40.75 -23.76 -3.56
N GLN A 240 -41.39 -22.58 -3.67
CA GLN A 240 -42.51 -22.38 -4.60
C GLN A 240 -42.07 -22.50 -6.05
N VAL A 241 -40.91 -21.93 -6.41
CA VAL A 241 -40.30 -22.07 -7.75
C VAL A 241 -40.03 -23.54 -8.05
N LEU A 242 -39.42 -24.29 -7.13
CA LEU A 242 -39.15 -25.73 -7.31
C LEU A 242 -40.43 -26.56 -7.56
N LEU A 243 -41.54 -26.22 -6.90
CA LEU A 243 -42.84 -26.87 -7.13
C LEU A 243 -43.43 -26.51 -8.50
N LEU A 244 -43.37 -25.24 -8.90
CA LEU A 244 -43.86 -24.78 -10.20
C LEU A 244 -43.04 -25.36 -11.36
N THR A 245 -41.71 -25.42 -11.24
CA THR A 245 -40.82 -26.06 -12.22
C THR A 245 -41.16 -27.53 -12.41
N LYS A 246 -41.35 -28.30 -11.34
CA LYS A 246 -41.76 -29.73 -11.42
C LYS A 246 -43.14 -29.91 -12.07
N SER A 247 -44.07 -28.98 -11.84
CA SER A 247 -45.38 -29.00 -12.50
C SER A 247 -45.25 -28.71 -14.00
N LEU A 248 -44.41 -27.75 -14.38
CA LEU A 248 -44.11 -27.41 -15.78
C LEU A 248 -43.38 -28.55 -16.51
N GLU A 249 -42.42 -29.23 -15.87
CA GLU A 249 -41.77 -30.46 -16.36
C GLU A 249 -42.75 -31.64 -16.51
N GLY A 250 -43.83 -31.67 -15.72
CA GLY A 250 -44.96 -32.58 -15.91
C GLY A 250 -45.71 -32.26 -17.19
N LEU A 251 -46.25 -31.04 -17.28
CA LEU A 251 -47.04 -30.58 -18.43
C LEU A 251 -46.27 -30.64 -19.76
N GLN A 252 -44.94 -30.42 -19.74
CA GLN A 252 -44.09 -30.58 -20.93
C GLN A 252 -43.99 -32.03 -21.41
N ARG A 253 -44.02 -33.02 -20.51
CA ARG A 253 -44.06 -34.44 -20.88
C ARG A 253 -45.45 -34.81 -21.42
N ASP A 254 -46.51 -34.42 -20.72
CA ASP A 254 -47.90 -34.65 -21.16
C ASP A 254 -48.17 -34.05 -22.56
N LEU A 255 -47.60 -32.88 -22.86
CA LEU A 255 -47.65 -32.26 -24.19
C LEU A 255 -46.86 -33.06 -25.24
N LYS A 256 -45.66 -33.53 -24.90
CA LYS A 256 -44.84 -34.34 -25.81
C LYS A 256 -45.50 -35.68 -26.14
N ASP A 257 -46.09 -36.33 -25.14
CA ASP A 257 -46.78 -37.61 -25.33
C ASP A 257 -48.06 -37.45 -26.17
N ARG A 258 -48.75 -36.31 -26.05
CA ARG A 258 -49.84 -35.93 -26.96
C ARG A 258 -49.37 -35.63 -28.39
N GLU A 259 -48.22 -34.97 -28.57
CA GLU A 259 -47.64 -34.71 -29.90
C GLU A 259 -47.26 -36.02 -30.60
N ASN A 260 -46.67 -36.98 -29.87
CA ASN A 260 -46.38 -38.33 -30.37
C ASN A 260 -47.67 -39.02 -30.85
N LEU A 261 -48.73 -39.01 -30.04
CA LEU A 261 -50.03 -39.60 -30.38
C LEU A 261 -50.68 -38.92 -31.60
N ILE A 262 -50.57 -37.59 -31.72
CA ILE A 262 -51.03 -36.84 -32.90
C ILE A 262 -50.23 -37.26 -34.15
N GLN A 263 -48.93 -37.51 -34.02
CA GLN A 263 -48.10 -37.99 -35.12
C GLN A 263 -48.47 -39.41 -35.57
N GLU A 264 -48.77 -40.33 -34.65
CA GLU A 264 -49.26 -41.69 -34.94
C GLU A 264 -50.64 -41.67 -35.62
N LEU A 265 -51.58 -40.86 -35.11
CA LEU A 265 -52.90 -40.67 -35.71
C LEU A 265 -52.81 -40.04 -37.11
N LYS A 266 -51.85 -39.13 -37.33
CA LYS A 266 -51.59 -38.53 -38.66
C LYS A 266 -50.99 -39.53 -39.65
N GLN A 267 -50.10 -40.43 -39.21
CA GLN A 267 -49.54 -41.49 -40.06
C GLN A 267 -50.60 -42.52 -40.46
N SER A 268 -51.42 -42.98 -39.50
CA SER A 268 -52.51 -43.92 -39.78
C SER A 268 -53.60 -43.32 -40.67
N LEU A 269 -53.93 -42.02 -40.50
CA LEU A 269 -54.84 -41.32 -41.40
C LEU A 269 -54.32 -41.27 -42.84
N GLU A 270 -53.04 -40.96 -43.06
CA GLU A 270 -52.47 -40.91 -44.41
C GLU A 270 -52.33 -42.32 -45.04
N HIS A 271 -52.12 -43.36 -44.22
CA HIS A 271 -52.18 -44.76 -44.65
C HIS A 271 -53.57 -45.16 -45.15
N TRP A 272 -54.63 -44.94 -44.36
CA TRP A 272 -56.02 -45.19 -44.79
C TRP A 272 -56.41 -44.35 -46.01
N ARG A 273 -55.94 -43.11 -46.08
CA ARG A 273 -56.14 -42.23 -47.24
C ARG A 273 -55.47 -42.78 -48.49
N LYS A 274 -54.29 -43.39 -48.38
CA LYS A 274 -53.63 -44.08 -49.51
C LYS A 274 -54.46 -45.28 -49.96
N GLU A 275 -54.82 -46.18 -49.04
CA GLU A 275 -55.64 -47.36 -49.37
C GLU A 275 -56.96 -46.99 -50.04
N LEU A 276 -57.65 -45.95 -49.56
CA LEU A 276 -58.87 -45.45 -50.18
C LEU A 276 -58.64 -44.92 -51.61
N ASN A 277 -57.49 -44.30 -51.89
CA ASN A 277 -57.13 -43.89 -53.25
C ASN A 277 -56.79 -45.11 -54.14
N ASP A 278 -56.08 -46.10 -53.60
CA ASP A 278 -55.70 -47.33 -54.31
C ASP A 278 -56.96 -48.16 -54.67
N CYS A 279 -57.87 -48.38 -53.72
CA CYS A 279 -59.18 -49.01 -53.97
C CYS A 279 -60.04 -48.22 -54.96
N ARG A 280 -60.02 -46.87 -54.92
CA ARG A 280 -60.72 -46.05 -55.92
C ARG A 280 -60.11 -46.22 -57.31
N ALA A 281 -58.79 -46.35 -57.43
CA ALA A 281 -58.12 -46.62 -58.69
C ALA A 281 -58.46 -48.02 -59.24
N GLU A 282 -58.51 -49.04 -58.39
CA GLU A 282 -58.94 -50.39 -58.76
C GLU A 282 -60.40 -50.40 -59.25
N ILE A 283 -61.34 -49.79 -58.51
CA ILE A 283 -62.73 -49.61 -58.93
C ILE A 283 -62.83 -48.89 -60.29
N THR A 284 -61.99 -47.88 -60.52
CA THR A 284 -61.96 -47.16 -61.81
C THR A 284 -61.44 -48.04 -62.94
N SER A 285 -60.40 -48.85 -62.68
CA SER A 285 -59.83 -49.80 -63.65
C SER A 285 -60.82 -50.91 -64.03
N LEU A 286 -61.46 -51.53 -63.02
CA LEU A 286 -62.51 -52.53 -63.22
C LEU A 286 -63.70 -51.96 -63.99
N LYS A 287 -64.10 -50.72 -63.69
CA LYS A 287 -65.17 -50.04 -64.42
C LYS A 287 -64.82 -49.83 -65.90
N MET A 288 -63.59 -49.37 -66.20
CA MET A 288 -63.10 -49.25 -67.59
C MET A 288 -63.04 -50.61 -68.32
N HIS A 289 -62.90 -51.72 -67.61
CA HIS A 289 -62.93 -53.09 -68.16
C HIS A 289 -64.35 -53.65 -68.39
N ILE A 290 -65.40 -52.93 -67.96
CA ILE A 290 -66.81 -53.33 -68.10
C ILE A 290 -67.57 -52.43 -69.09
N GLU A 291 -67.11 -51.19 -69.29
CA GLU A 291 -67.72 -50.21 -70.21
C GLU A 291 -67.06 -50.13 -71.60
N GLY A 292 -66.15 -51.05 -71.93
CA GLY A 292 -65.42 -51.12 -73.22
C GLY A 292 -65.47 -52.49 -73.89
#